data_AF-A0A9D9WZG8-F1
#
_entry.id   AF-A0A9D9WZG8-F1
#
_cell.length_a   1.000
_cell.length_b   1.000
_cell.length_c   1.000
_cell.angle_alpha   90.00
_cell.angle_beta   90.00
_cell.angle_gamma   90.00
#
_symmetry.space_group_name_H-M   'P 1'
#
loop_
_entity.id
_entity.type
_entity.pdbx_description
1 polymer ?
#
loop_
_entity_poly.entity_id
_entity_poly.type
_entity_poly.pdbx_seq_one_letter_code
_entity_poly.pdbx_strand_id
1 'polypeptide(L)' 'MTEIDGEKEHRPSLKDSISGLGQKIIGEIETIGGVLTGDPNTQAEGEFNVEVGTVREELEDAASEDDK' A
#
# COMPACT_ATOMS: atom_id res chain seq x y z
N MET A 1 -33.22 -1.02 -29.17
CA MET A 1 -31.87 -0.55 -29.54
C MET A 1 -31.59 0.73 -28.78
N THR A 2 -31.22 0.60 -27.50
CA THR A 2 -30.26 1.47 -26.82
C THR A 2 -29.74 0.63 -25.65
N GLU A 3 -28.55 0.09 -25.82
CA GLU A 3 -27.77 -0.54 -24.75
C GLU A 3 -27.37 0.57 -23.79
N ILE A 4 -27.67 0.39 -22.50
CA ILE A 4 -27.13 1.25 -21.45
C ILE A 4 -25.95 0.46 -20.91
N ASP A 5 -24.79 0.73 -21.51
CA ASP A 5 -23.50 0.20 -21.11
C ASP A 5 -23.20 0.54 -19.65
N GLY A 6 -22.62 -0.42 -18.95
CA GLY A 6 -22.55 -0.43 -17.50
C GLY A 6 -21.60 0.62 -16.93
N GLU A 7 -22.16 1.54 -16.16
CA GLU A 7 -21.44 2.21 -15.08
C GLU A 7 -21.17 1.18 -13.97
N LYS A 8 -20.09 0.40 -14.14
CA LYS A 8 -19.45 -0.27 -13.00
C LYS A 8 -18.73 0.80 -12.19
N GLU A 9 -19.51 1.44 -11.33
CA GLU A 9 -19.10 2.24 -10.19
C GLU A 9 -17.79 1.68 -9.60
N HIS A 10 -16.72 2.48 -9.64
CA HIS A 10 -15.45 2.21 -8.98
C HIS A 10 -15.68 2.03 -7.48
N ARG A 11 -16.00 0.81 -7.05
CA ARG A 11 -15.92 0.45 -5.64
C ARG A 11 -14.44 0.25 -5.35
N PRO A 12 -13.79 1.10 -4.52
CA PRO A 12 -12.44 0.80 -4.05
C PRO A 12 -12.51 -0.57 -3.41
N SER A 13 -11.83 -1.53 -4.03
CA SER A 13 -11.75 -2.88 -3.51
C SER A 13 -11.09 -2.79 -2.14
N LEU A 14 -11.39 -3.70 -1.22
CA LEU A 14 -10.61 -3.84 0.02
C LEU A 14 -9.11 -4.06 -0.26
N LYS A 15 -8.76 -4.48 -1.49
CA LYS A 15 -7.38 -4.53 -2.02
C LYS A 15 -6.77 -3.16 -2.30
N ASP A 16 -7.58 -2.13 -2.56
CA ASP A 16 -7.16 -0.73 -2.74
C ASP A 16 -7.04 0.00 -1.39
N SER A 17 -7.54 -0.58 -0.30
CA SER A 17 -7.60 0.07 1.02
C SER A 17 -6.33 -0.05 1.87
N ILE A 18 -5.28 -0.71 1.37
CA ILE A 18 -3.98 -0.70 2.06
C ILE A 18 -3.20 0.53 1.55
N SER A 19 -3.44 1.66 2.21
CA SER A 19 -2.73 2.91 2.00
C SER A 19 -1.22 2.75 2.24
N GLY A 20 -0.43 3.76 1.84
CA GLY A 20 1.01 3.79 2.12
C GLY A 20 1.32 3.54 3.60
N LEU A 21 0.55 4.16 4.51
CA LEU A 21 0.65 3.97 5.95
C LEU A 21 0.41 2.51 6.39
N GLY A 22 -0.58 1.83 5.81
CA GLY A 22 -0.89 0.43 6.15
C GLY A 22 0.24 -0.52 5.75
N GLN A 23 0.84 -0.29 4.57
CA GLN A 23 2.01 -1.04 4.10
C GLN A 23 3.22 -0.83 5.02
N LYS A 24 3.47 0.40 5.48
CA LYS A 24 4.55 0.69 6.44
C LYS A 24 4.40 -0.08 7.74
N ILE A 25 3.19 -0.06 8.33
CA ILE A 25 2.93 -0.73 9.61
C ILE A 25 3.14 -2.25 9.50
N ILE A 26 2.67 -2.88 8.42
CA ILE A 26 2.89 -4.30 8.16
C ILE A 26 4.40 -4.59 8.03
N GLY A 27 5.09 -3.74 7.26
CA GLY A 27 6.51 -3.89 7.02
C GLY A 27 7.37 -3.79 8.28
N GLU A 28 7.06 -2.85 9.19
CA GLU A 28 7.77 -2.73 10.46
C GLU A 28 7.59 -3.97 11.36
N ILE A 29 6.38 -4.54 11.38
CA ILE A 29 6.08 -5.75 12.15
C ILE A 29 6.87 -6.94 11.61
N GLU A 30 6.92 -7.11 10.29
CA GLU A 30 7.68 -8.18 9.63
C GLU A 30 9.19 -7.98 9.80
N THR A 31 9.68 -6.74 9.70
CA THR A 31 11.10 -6.44 9.92
C THR A 31 11.53 -6.85 11.34
N ILE A 32 10.79 -6.39 12.35
CA ILE A 32 11.07 -6.72 13.76
C ILE A 32 10.87 -8.21 13.99
N GLY A 33 9.80 -8.80 13.45
CA GLY A 33 9.49 -10.22 13.56
C GLY A 33 10.62 -11.09 13.01
N GLY A 34 11.10 -10.79 11.79
CA GLY A 34 12.21 -11.49 11.14
C GLY A 34 13.52 -11.37 11.91
N VAL A 35 13.83 -10.20 12.45
CA VAL A 35 15.02 -10.02 13.31
C VAL A 35 14.91 -10.86 14.58
N LEU A 36 13.74 -10.88 15.24
CA LEU A 36 13.54 -11.62 16.48
C LEU A 36 13.51 -13.14 16.27
N THR A 37 13.00 -13.62 15.14
CA THR A 37 12.94 -15.05 14.80
C THR A 37 14.19 -15.55 14.07
N GLY A 38 15.06 -14.64 13.62
CA GLY A 38 16.22 -14.97 12.77
C GLY A 38 15.82 -15.39 11.35
N ASP A 39 14.66 -14.94 10.87
CA ASP A 39 14.16 -15.21 9.52
C ASP A 39 14.51 -14.04 8.56
N PRO A 40 15.54 -14.21 7.70
CA PRO A 40 15.96 -13.16 6.79
C PRO A 40 14.93 -12.86 5.69
N ASN A 41 14.03 -13.80 5.36
CA ASN A 41 13.00 -13.56 4.36
C ASN A 41 11.92 -12.64 4.93
N THR A 42 11.42 -12.96 6.13
CA THR A 42 10.43 -12.12 6.82
C THR A 42 10.99 -10.72 7.07
N GLN A 43 12.28 -10.60 7.41
CA GLN A 43 12.92 -9.30 7.53
C GLN A 43 12.90 -8.52 6.20
N ALA A 44 13.31 -9.16 5.09
CA ALA A 44 13.37 -8.52 3.78
C ALA A 44 11.98 -8.15 3.23
N GLU A 45 10.96 -8.98 3.49
CA GLU A 45 9.55 -8.65 3.19
C GLU A 45 9.10 -7.40 3.96
N GLY A 46 9.50 -7.31 5.23
CA GLY A 46 9.24 -6.15 6.05
C GLY A 46 9.85 -4.86 5.49
N GLU A 47 11.14 -4.90 5.14
CA GLU A 47 11.85 -3.77 4.54
C GLU A 47 11.19 -3.33 3.21
N PHE A 48 10.80 -4.29 2.37
CA PHE A 48 10.10 -4.02 1.12
C PHE A 48 8.73 -3.33 1.35
N ASN A 49 7.94 -3.81 2.30
CA ASN A 49 6.62 -3.24 2.60
C ASN A 49 6.72 -1.81 3.16
N VAL A 50 7.75 -1.51 3.95
CA VAL A 50 8.05 -0.13 4.39
C VAL A 50 8.38 0.78 3.21
N GLU A 51 9.22 0.31 2.29
CA GLU A 51 9.61 1.11 1.11
C GLU A 51 8.44 1.36 0.17
N VAL A 52 7.64 0.34 -0.13
CA VAL A 52 6.41 0.49 -0.94
C VAL A 52 5.45 1.48 -0.28
N GLY A 53 5.29 1.38 1.05
CA GLY A 53 4.45 2.31 1.79
C GLY A 53 4.95 3.74 1.74
N THR A 54 6.27 3.94 1.76
CA THR A 54 6.93 5.25 1.64
C THR A 54 6.70 5.87 0.27
N VAL A 55 6.97 5.12 -0.79
CA VAL A 55 6.78 5.60 -2.16
C VAL A 55 5.31 5.95 -2.42
N ARG A 56 4.36 5.16 -1.90
CA ARG A 56 2.93 5.47 -2.04
C ARG A 56 2.53 6.76 -1.33
N GLU A 57 3.00 6.95 -0.11
CA GLU A 57 2.72 8.18 0.66
C GLU A 57 3.33 9.40 -0.05
N GLU A 58 4.57 9.31 -0.54
CA GLU A 58 5.21 10.39 -1.30
C GLU A 58 4.45 10.73 -2.60
N LEU A 59 3.93 9.72 -3.30
CA LEU A 59 3.12 9.93 -4.51
C LEU A 59 1.74 10.55 -4.19
N GLU A 60 1.11 10.13 -3.10
CA GLU A 60 -0.16 10.70 -2.62
C GLU A 60 0.03 12.16 -2.19
N ASP A 61 1.11 12.46 -1.46
CA ASP A 61 1.47 13.81 -1.05
C ASP A 61 1.75 14.70 -2.26
N ALA A 62 2.58 14.26 -3.21
CA ALA A 62 2.88 15.01 -4.43
C ALA A 62 1.61 15.26 -5.28
N ALA A 63 0.73 14.28 -5.41
CA ALA A 63 -0.54 14.44 -6.12
C ALA A 63 -1.49 15.43 -5.42
N SER A 64 -1.40 15.56 -4.09
CA SER A 64 -2.21 16.51 -3.32
C SER A 64 -1.72 17.96 -3.41
N GLU A 65 -0.47 18.19 -3.84
CA GLU A 65 0.11 19.52 -4.02
C GLU A 65 -0.27 20.16 -5.36
N ASP A 66 -0.50 19.37 -6.41
CA ASP A 66 -0.90 19.84 -7.75
C ASP A 66 -2.36 20.35 -7.83
N ASP A 67 -3.21 20.03 -6.84
CA ASP A 67 -4.65 20.36 -6.81
C ASP A 67 -4.98 21.67 -6.06
N LYS A 68 -3.98 22.52 -5.75
CA LYS A 68 -4.13 23.83 -5.07
C LYS A 68 -3.80 25.01 -5.97
#